data_AF-A0A321LF42-F1
#
_entry.id   AF-A0A321LF42-F1
#
_cell.length_a   1.000
_cell.length_b   1.000
_cell.length_c   1.000
_cell.angle_alpha   90.00
_cell.angle_beta   90.00
_cell.angle_gamma   90.00
#
_symmetry.space_group_name_H-M   'P 1'
#
loop_
_entity.id
_entity.type
_entity.pdbx_description
1 polymer ?
#
loop_
_entity_poly.entity_id
_entity_poly.type
_entity_poly.pdbx_seq_one_letter_code
_entity_poly.pdbx_strand_id
1 'polypeptide(L)'
;MINEATKIFIPSSFGGNVAASNECFSRSTYYEHLVYTAFARGVTTDRLNLLGSQLASLARLASLTRRPDDVENINQLIRALPLPKSVQALTHYYEGLRLGRVGEFDAAERILYKAAENVATEYRPRVFLALANNQYDKGDVDAAVPFFLLAGKLGRAHDPIAFLESEQVLGYIQGASGDYSRAVKSLESIFPSVLAAARTCPIIYYVSLNNYAVRLGKVGRVDEAEGALNIALNSRHAAAFPEWAETRTELETKRRHPRPSFVALSSFPETAERKPPKKKLQRPKPKRRRVGVVVRALHWLAGLSIFRSFSFAPILTKPISVALEALPLITSDWPTSGPGPRAPPFTRPTDEHLDLIEV
;
A
#
# COMPACT_ATOMS: atom_id res chain seq x y z
N MET A 1 -32.21 0.23 19.03
CA MET A 1 -31.56 -1.02 19.52
C MET A 1 -30.38 -1.38 18.63
N ILE A 2 -29.32 -0.56 18.62
CA ILE A 2 -28.07 -0.79 17.90
C ILE A 2 -26.97 -0.22 18.81
N ASN A 3 -26.17 -1.07 19.46
CA ASN A 3 -24.80 -0.81 19.96
C ASN A 3 -24.30 -1.86 20.98
N GLU A 4 -24.14 -3.12 20.57
CA GLU A 4 -23.37 -4.09 21.37
C GLU A 4 -22.29 -4.87 20.58
N ALA A 5 -22.06 -4.56 19.30
CA ALA A 5 -21.19 -5.38 18.44
C ALA A 5 -19.68 -5.04 18.52
N THR A 6 -19.23 -4.13 19.39
CA THR A 6 -17.81 -3.70 19.49
C THR A 6 -17.08 -4.18 20.74
N LYS A 7 -17.58 -5.23 21.41
CA LYS A 7 -16.85 -5.97 22.46
C LYS A 7 -16.38 -7.34 21.95
N ILE A 8 -15.45 -7.38 21.00
CA ILE A 8 -14.82 -8.64 20.59
C ILE A 8 -13.30 -8.48 20.47
N PHE A 9 -12.63 -9.07 21.47
CA PHE A 9 -11.29 -9.67 21.47
C PHE A 9 -10.07 -8.79 21.09
N ILE A 10 -9.58 -8.06 22.08
CA ILE A 10 -8.13 -8.03 22.36
C ILE A 10 -7.89 -9.17 23.37
N PRO A 11 -6.88 -10.04 23.22
CA PRO A 11 -6.57 -11.02 24.26
C PRO A 11 -6.23 -10.28 25.55
N SER A 12 -7.11 -10.39 26.55
CA SER A 12 -6.96 -9.79 27.87
C SER A 12 -5.97 -10.59 28.72
N SER A 13 -4.73 -10.76 28.24
CA SER A 13 -3.61 -11.22 29.08
C SER A 13 -3.03 -10.09 29.95
N PHE A 14 -3.65 -8.90 29.91
CA PHE A 14 -3.37 -7.76 30.77
C PHE A 14 -4.64 -7.41 31.55
N GLY A 15 -4.97 -8.25 32.54
CA GLY A 15 -6.06 -7.99 33.48
C GLY A 15 -5.69 -6.87 34.46
N GLY A 16 -5.89 -5.63 34.04
CA GLY A 16 -5.99 -4.46 34.91
C GLY A 16 -7.26 -3.71 34.56
N ASN A 17 -8.28 -3.80 35.41
CA ASN A 17 -9.51 -3.00 35.29
C ASN A 17 -9.15 -1.51 35.49
N VAL A 18 -8.75 -0.83 34.43
CA VAL A 18 -8.74 0.63 34.38
C VAL A 18 -10.10 1.05 33.86
N ALA A 19 -10.95 1.55 34.75
CA ALA A 19 -12.21 2.16 34.38
C ALA A 19 -11.93 3.28 33.36
N ALA A 20 -12.56 3.17 32.19
CA ALA A 20 -12.41 4.15 31.11
C ALA A 20 -13.10 5.46 31.52
N SER A 21 -12.36 6.36 32.18
CA SER A 21 -12.69 7.78 32.14
C SER A 21 -12.47 8.25 30.70
N ASN A 22 -13.42 9.01 30.16
CA ASN A 22 -13.33 9.70 28.86
C ASN A 22 -12.28 10.82 28.87
N GLU A 23 -11.28 10.75 29.74
CA GLU A 23 -10.16 11.66 29.72
C GLU A 23 -9.41 11.43 28.42
N CYS A 24 -9.21 12.53 27.70
CA CYS A 24 -8.35 12.60 26.54
C CYS A 24 -6.92 12.29 27.01
N PHE A 25 -6.61 11.01 27.17
CA PHE A 25 -5.25 10.56 27.39
C PHE A 25 -4.43 11.12 26.23
N SER A 26 -3.57 12.09 26.54
CA SER A 26 -2.64 12.63 25.55
C SER A 26 -1.90 11.44 24.93
N ARG A 27 -1.88 11.34 23.59
CA ARG A 27 -1.32 10.17 22.89
C ARG A 27 0.12 9.85 23.31
N SER A 28 0.88 10.85 23.75
CA SER A 28 2.20 10.69 24.36
C SER A 28 2.19 9.75 25.57
N THR A 29 1.21 9.91 26.46
CA THR A 29 1.07 9.12 27.70
C THR A 29 0.85 7.64 27.43
N TYR A 30 0.23 7.27 26.29
CA TYR A 30 0.02 5.87 25.93
C TYR A 30 1.34 5.18 25.54
N TYR A 31 2.16 5.83 24.71
CA TYR A 31 3.45 5.27 24.30
C TYR A 31 4.43 5.19 25.47
N GLU A 32 4.46 6.23 26.30
CA GLU A 32 5.24 6.24 27.54
C GLU A 32 4.84 5.07 28.43
N HIS A 33 3.53 4.87 28.68
CA HIS A 33 3.04 3.77 29.50
C HIS A 33 3.46 2.40 28.94
N LEU A 34 3.40 2.18 27.62
CA LEU A 34 3.89 0.95 26.99
C LEU A 34 5.39 0.72 27.25
N VAL A 35 6.20 1.75 27.12
CA VAL A 35 7.64 1.69 27.37
C VAL A 35 7.90 1.39 28.85
N TYR A 36 7.31 2.16 29.77
CA TYR A 36 7.47 1.97 31.21
C TYR A 36 7.04 0.59 31.67
N THR A 37 5.89 0.09 31.21
CA THR A 37 5.42 -1.25 31.58
C THR A 37 6.34 -2.37 31.08
N ALA A 38 6.99 -2.19 29.93
CA ALA A 38 7.96 -3.14 29.41
C ALA A 38 9.25 -3.18 30.28
N PHE A 39 9.73 -2.03 30.73
CA PHE A 39 10.95 -1.93 31.55
C PHE A 39 10.74 -2.29 33.02
N ALA A 40 9.59 -1.93 33.61
CA ALA A 40 9.31 -2.13 35.04
C ALA A 40 9.35 -3.60 35.49
N ARG A 41 9.19 -4.56 34.57
CA ARG A 41 9.17 -5.99 34.88
C ARG A 41 10.51 -6.69 34.64
N GLY A 42 11.54 -5.96 34.22
CA GLY A 42 12.83 -6.51 33.77
C GLY A 42 12.85 -6.76 32.26
N VAL A 43 13.98 -6.45 31.63
CA VAL A 43 14.18 -6.52 30.19
C VAL A 43 14.62 -7.93 29.80
N THR A 44 13.74 -8.65 29.09
CA THR A 44 14.09 -9.91 28.44
C THR A 44 14.01 -9.75 26.92
N THR A 45 14.76 -10.55 26.17
CA THR A 45 14.73 -10.52 24.70
C THR A 45 13.33 -10.75 24.16
N ASP A 46 12.56 -11.67 24.75
CA ASP A 46 11.17 -11.94 24.33
C ASP A 46 10.24 -10.73 24.55
N ARG A 47 10.44 -9.98 25.63
CA ARG A 47 9.66 -8.76 25.88
C ARG A 47 10.03 -7.63 24.92
N LEU A 48 11.32 -7.49 24.58
CA LEU A 48 11.75 -6.54 23.56
C LEU A 48 11.19 -6.92 22.17
N ASN A 49 11.14 -8.21 21.84
CA ASN A 49 10.49 -8.71 20.63
C ASN A 49 9.00 -8.35 20.60
N LEU A 50 8.30 -8.58 21.72
CA LEU A 50 6.88 -8.24 21.84
C LEU A 50 6.64 -6.74 21.72
N LEU A 51 7.40 -5.91 22.44
CA LEU A 51 7.33 -4.46 22.37
C LEU A 51 7.60 -3.96 20.94
N GLY A 52 8.64 -4.49 20.29
CA GLY A 52 8.96 -4.17 18.91
C GLY A 52 7.81 -4.49 17.94
N SER A 53 7.16 -5.64 18.12
CA SER A 53 6.00 -6.05 17.32
C SER A 53 4.79 -5.14 17.55
N GLN A 54 4.56 -4.71 18.80
CA GLN A 54 3.51 -3.76 19.15
C GLN A 54 3.74 -2.38 18.53
N LEU A 55 4.96 -1.83 18.65
CA LEU A 55 5.34 -0.56 18.03
C LEU A 55 5.22 -0.64 16.51
N ALA A 56 5.68 -1.73 15.87
CA ALA A 56 5.52 -1.94 14.44
C ALA A 56 4.05 -1.96 14.00
N SER A 57 3.16 -2.53 14.81
CA SER A 57 1.72 -2.58 14.55
C SER A 57 1.07 -1.20 14.72
N LEU A 58 1.47 -0.44 15.74
CA LEU A 58 1.00 0.93 15.97
C LEU A 58 1.44 1.87 14.83
N ALA A 59 2.71 1.81 14.42
CA ALA A 59 3.21 2.60 13.30
C ALA A 59 2.48 2.26 12.00
N ARG A 60 2.16 0.97 11.78
CA ARG A 60 1.36 0.55 10.62
C ARG A 60 -0.03 1.19 10.66
N LEU A 61 -0.71 1.08 11.80
CA LEU A 61 -2.06 1.64 11.96
C LEU A 61 -2.05 3.16 11.80
N ALA A 62 -1.07 3.86 12.38
CA ALA A 62 -0.89 5.30 12.18
C ALA A 62 -0.67 5.65 10.70
N SER A 63 0.16 4.88 9.99
CA SER A 63 0.39 5.06 8.56
C SER A 63 -0.89 4.86 7.73
N LEU A 64 -1.62 3.77 7.96
CA LEU A 64 -2.89 3.46 7.29
C LEU A 64 -3.99 4.48 7.59
N THR A 65 -3.94 5.15 8.74
CA THR A 65 -4.90 6.18 9.14
C THR A 65 -4.43 7.60 8.86
N ARG A 66 -3.37 7.76 8.05
CA ARG A 66 -2.79 9.04 7.63
C ARG A 66 -2.44 9.98 8.80
N ARG A 67 -1.83 9.42 9.84
CA ARG A 67 -1.30 10.17 10.99
C ARG A 67 0.23 10.20 10.93
N PRO A 68 0.84 11.09 10.12
CA PRO A 68 2.28 11.10 9.90
C PRO A 68 3.08 11.37 11.18
N ASP A 69 2.59 12.25 12.05
CA ASP A 69 3.27 12.59 13.31
C ASP A 69 3.32 11.40 14.25
N ASP A 70 2.24 10.62 14.33
CA ASP A 70 2.21 9.38 15.11
C ASP A 70 3.22 8.37 14.56
N VAL A 71 3.36 8.25 13.23
CA VAL A 71 4.37 7.37 12.61
C VAL A 71 5.78 7.81 13.01
N GLU A 72 6.07 9.10 12.95
CA GLU A 72 7.39 9.64 13.27
C GLU A 72 7.73 9.47 14.76
N ASN A 73 6.80 9.78 15.66
CA ASN A 73 6.99 9.57 17.09
C ASN A 73 7.27 8.09 17.42
N ILE A 74 6.53 7.16 16.82
CA ILE A 74 6.77 5.72 17.01
C ILE A 74 8.13 5.31 16.40
N ASN A 75 8.50 5.87 15.25
CA ASN A 75 9.77 5.61 14.59
C ASN A 75 10.96 6.03 15.48
N GLN A 76 10.88 7.19 16.13
CA GLN A 76 11.87 7.66 17.08
C GLN A 76 11.99 6.73 18.29
N LEU A 77 10.86 6.26 18.84
CA LEU A 77 10.86 5.27 19.92
C LEU A 77 11.53 3.96 19.49
N ILE A 78 11.25 3.45 18.28
CA ILE A 78 11.89 2.24 17.77
C ILE A 78 13.41 2.41 17.68
N ARG A 79 13.91 3.60 17.31
CA ARG A 79 15.34 3.92 17.26
C ARG A 79 15.98 4.04 18.64
N ALA A 80 15.28 4.64 19.60
CA ALA A 80 15.80 4.90 20.94
C ALA A 80 15.87 3.64 21.81
N LEU A 81 15.03 2.63 21.53
CA LEU A 81 14.95 1.42 22.31
C LEU A 81 15.94 0.34 21.82
N PRO A 82 16.46 -0.52 22.72
CA PRO A 82 17.37 -1.62 22.39
C PRO A 82 16.61 -2.80 21.76
N LEU A 83 15.83 -2.54 20.72
CA LEU A 83 15.01 -3.54 20.02
C LEU A 83 15.88 -4.40 19.08
N PRO A 84 15.39 -5.59 18.67
CA PRO A 84 16.07 -6.40 17.68
C PRO A 84 16.36 -5.63 16.39
N LYS A 85 17.50 -5.91 15.75
CA LYS A 85 17.91 -5.25 14.50
C LYS A 85 16.86 -5.34 13.40
N SER A 86 16.12 -6.45 13.33
CA SER A 86 15.03 -6.65 12.36
C SER A 86 13.87 -5.67 12.57
N VAL A 87 13.57 -5.29 13.81
CA VAL A 87 12.56 -4.28 14.15
C VAL A 87 13.12 -2.88 13.93
N GLN A 88 14.38 -2.63 14.32
CA GLN A 88 15.04 -1.35 14.04
C GLN A 88 15.12 -1.07 12.53
N ALA A 89 15.26 -2.10 11.68
CA ALA A 89 15.23 -1.96 10.23
C ALA A 89 13.89 -1.43 9.69
N LEU A 90 12.78 -1.56 10.43
CA LEU A 90 11.49 -0.94 10.06
C LEU A 90 11.54 0.58 10.08
N THR A 91 12.51 1.17 10.78
CA THR A 91 12.67 2.62 10.81
C THR A 91 13.05 3.18 9.44
N HIS A 92 13.82 2.42 8.65
CA HIS A 92 14.09 2.74 7.25
C HIS A 92 12.83 2.63 6.40
N TYR A 93 11.99 1.62 6.64
CA TYR A 93 10.72 1.48 5.92
C TYR A 93 9.80 2.70 6.12
N TYR A 94 9.56 3.13 7.37
CA TYR A 94 8.71 4.29 7.64
C TYR A 94 9.32 5.61 7.16
N GLU A 95 10.64 5.75 7.23
CA GLU A 95 11.33 6.90 6.65
C GLU A 95 11.19 6.94 5.12
N GLY A 96 11.31 5.80 4.45
CA GLY A 96 11.08 5.67 3.01
C GLY A 96 9.64 6.06 2.63
N LEU A 97 8.63 5.63 3.39
CA LEU A 97 7.25 6.06 3.19
C LEU A 97 7.07 7.57 3.34
N ARG A 98 7.71 8.18 4.35
CA ARG A 98 7.65 9.63 4.58
C ARG A 98 8.25 10.40 3.40
N LEU A 99 9.43 9.99 2.93
CA LEU A 99 10.09 10.58 1.77
C LEU A 99 9.26 10.45 0.49
N GLY A 100 8.64 9.29 0.26
CA GLY A 100 7.75 9.09 -0.90
C GLY A 100 6.56 10.05 -0.89
N ARG A 101 5.96 10.29 0.28
CA ARG A 101 4.82 11.22 0.41
C ARG A 101 5.16 12.68 0.08
N VAL A 102 6.39 13.11 0.35
CA VAL A 102 6.87 14.46 0.02
C VAL A 102 7.46 14.55 -1.41
N GLY A 103 7.39 13.47 -2.19
CA GLY A 103 7.86 13.43 -3.58
C GLY A 103 9.35 13.14 -3.75
N GLU A 104 10.08 12.87 -2.66
CA GLU A 104 11.52 12.54 -2.68
C GLU A 104 11.74 11.07 -3.05
N PHE A 105 11.20 10.66 -4.21
CA PHE A 105 11.03 9.24 -4.55
C PHE A 105 12.36 8.47 -4.70
N ASP A 106 13.41 9.10 -5.22
CA ASP A 106 14.72 8.46 -5.36
C ASP A 106 15.40 8.23 -4.00
N ALA A 107 15.26 9.19 -3.08
CA ALA A 107 15.75 9.02 -1.71
C ALA A 107 14.94 7.94 -0.98
N ALA A 108 13.62 7.96 -1.14
CA ALA A 108 12.72 6.96 -0.58
C ALA A 108 13.09 5.54 -1.06
N GLU A 109 13.29 5.36 -2.37
CA GLU A 109 13.66 4.09 -2.98
C GLU A 109 15.00 3.54 -2.44
N ARG A 110 16.03 4.38 -2.35
CA ARG A 110 17.33 3.98 -1.76
C ARG A 110 17.18 3.48 -0.32
N ILE A 111 16.36 4.14 0.49
CA ILE A 111 16.12 3.73 1.89
C ILE A 111 15.26 2.46 1.94
N LEU A 112 14.26 2.32 1.08
CA LEU A 112 13.41 1.13 1.03
C LEU A 112 14.18 -0.12 0.58
N TYR A 113 15.13 -0.03 -0.35
CA TYR A 113 15.99 -1.17 -0.66
C TYR A 113 16.83 -1.62 0.54
N LYS A 114 17.41 -0.67 1.29
CA LYS A 114 18.09 -1.00 2.56
C LYS A 114 17.14 -1.65 3.55
N ALA A 115 15.88 -1.21 3.62
CA ALA A 115 14.88 -1.86 4.46
C ALA A 115 14.62 -3.30 3.99
N ALA A 116 14.44 -3.54 2.68
CA ALA A 116 14.14 -4.87 2.13
C ALA A 116 15.21 -5.92 2.47
N GLU A 117 16.48 -5.52 2.51
CA GLU A 117 17.61 -6.38 2.87
C GLU A 117 17.61 -6.76 4.37
N ASN A 118 17.19 -5.83 5.24
CA ASN A 118 17.42 -5.93 6.69
C ASN A 118 16.16 -6.25 7.52
N VAL A 119 14.95 -6.01 7.00
CA VAL A 119 13.72 -6.34 7.73
C VAL A 119 13.48 -7.84 7.79
N ALA A 120 12.78 -8.28 8.82
CA ALA A 120 12.30 -9.65 8.91
C ALA A 120 11.38 -10.01 7.74
N THR A 121 11.35 -11.30 7.38
CA THR A 121 10.63 -11.79 6.19
C THR A 121 9.16 -11.40 6.19
N GLU A 122 8.52 -11.35 7.36
CA GLU A 122 7.12 -10.96 7.53
C GLU A 122 6.81 -9.50 7.16
N TYR A 123 7.83 -8.63 7.16
CA TYR A 123 7.67 -7.22 6.81
C TYR A 123 8.06 -6.89 5.37
N ARG A 124 8.77 -7.80 4.69
CA ARG A 124 9.18 -7.61 3.29
C ARG A 124 8.01 -7.30 2.33
N PRO A 125 6.82 -7.92 2.43
CA PRO A 125 5.69 -7.57 1.57
C PRO A 125 5.38 -6.06 1.60
N ARG A 126 5.47 -5.43 2.78
CA ARG A 126 5.20 -3.99 2.96
C ARG A 126 6.25 -3.14 2.25
N VAL A 127 7.52 -3.52 2.36
CA VAL A 127 8.61 -2.79 1.70
C VAL A 127 8.46 -2.83 0.19
N PHE A 128 8.13 -4.00 -0.38
CA PHE A 128 7.87 -4.11 -1.82
C PHE A 128 6.62 -3.34 -2.26
N LEU A 129 5.56 -3.33 -1.43
CA LEU A 129 4.38 -2.52 -1.69
C LEU A 129 4.73 -1.02 -1.72
N ALA A 130 5.58 -0.54 -0.80
CA ALA A 130 6.04 0.84 -0.78
C ALA A 130 6.92 1.19 -1.98
N LEU A 131 7.82 0.29 -2.40
CA LEU A 131 8.60 0.44 -3.63
C LEU A 131 7.68 0.55 -4.86
N ALA A 132 6.66 -0.33 -4.93
CA ALA A 132 5.68 -0.31 -6.00
C ALA A 132 4.90 1.02 -6.04
N ASN A 133 4.42 1.49 -4.90
CA ASN A 133 3.71 2.77 -4.79
C ASN A 133 4.60 3.94 -5.21
N ASN A 134 5.88 3.95 -4.82
CA ASN A 134 6.80 5.01 -5.25
C ASN A 134 7.00 5.02 -6.78
N GLN A 135 7.17 3.86 -7.43
CA GLN A 135 7.28 3.81 -8.89
C GLN A 135 5.98 4.24 -9.57
N TYR A 136 4.85 3.81 -9.02
CA TYR A 136 3.53 4.19 -9.50
C TYR A 136 3.30 5.71 -9.39
N ASP A 137 3.66 6.32 -8.25
CA ASP A 137 3.54 7.75 -8.00
C ASP A 137 4.52 8.58 -8.84
N LYS A 138 5.68 8.01 -9.22
CA LYS A 138 6.59 8.58 -10.25
C LYS A 138 5.97 8.59 -11.65
N GLY A 139 4.89 7.84 -11.88
CA GLY A 139 4.28 7.61 -13.19
C GLY A 139 4.87 6.43 -13.96
N ASP A 140 5.83 5.70 -13.40
CA ASP A 140 6.42 4.50 -14.00
C ASP A 140 5.60 3.26 -13.62
N VAL A 141 4.43 3.13 -14.23
CA VAL A 141 3.49 2.03 -13.97
C VAL A 141 4.11 0.68 -14.34
N ASP A 142 4.89 0.62 -15.41
CA ASP A 142 5.54 -0.61 -15.87
C ASP A 142 6.56 -1.12 -14.85
N ALA A 143 7.35 -0.22 -14.25
CA ALA A 143 8.27 -0.59 -13.16
C ALA A 143 7.53 -0.95 -11.86
N ALA A 144 6.35 -0.37 -11.60
CA ALA A 144 5.57 -0.62 -10.40
C ALA A 144 4.94 -2.02 -10.34
N VAL A 145 4.42 -2.53 -11.48
CA VAL A 145 3.66 -3.79 -11.54
C VAL A 145 4.43 -5.01 -10.99
N PRO A 146 5.70 -5.24 -11.37
CA PRO A 146 6.48 -6.35 -10.81
C PRO A 146 6.59 -6.31 -9.28
N PHE A 147 6.71 -5.11 -8.70
CA PHE A 147 6.77 -4.94 -7.25
C PHE A 147 5.42 -5.20 -6.59
N PHE A 148 4.30 -4.76 -7.17
CA PHE A 148 2.96 -5.12 -6.67
C PHE A 148 2.73 -6.63 -6.69
N LEU A 149 3.09 -7.32 -7.78
CA LEU A 149 2.98 -8.77 -7.88
C LEU A 149 3.85 -9.48 -6.83
N LEU A 150 5.06 -9.01 -6.60
CA LEU A 150 5.96 -9.56 -5.59
C LEU A 150 5.42 -9.31 -4.17
N ALA A 151 4.92 -8.11 -3.89
CA ALA A 151 4.28 -7.75 -2.62
C ALA A 151 3.06 -8.64 -2.35
N GLY A 152 2.21 -8.86 -3.34
CA GLY A 152 1.04 -9.74 -3.22
C GLY A 152 1.41 -11.20 -2.98
N LYS A 153 2.39 -11.71 -3.73
CA LYS A 153 2.91 -13.08 -3.57
C LYS A 153 3.43 -13.33 -2.15
N LEU A 154 4.27 -12.42 -1.63
CA LEU A 154 4.84 -12.55 -0.29
C LEU A 154 3.79 -12.26 0.80
N GLY A 155 2.92 -11.28 0.56
CA GLY A 155 1.86 -10.85 1.48
C GLY A 155 0.86 -11.97 1.75
N ARG A 156 0.53 -12.80 0.75
CA ARG A 156 -0.40 -13.92 0.95
C ARG A 156 0.02 -14.87 2.08
N ALA A 157 1.33 -15.07 2.28
CA ALA A 157 1.87 -15.95 3.31
C ALA A 157 2.09 -15.24 4.65
N HIS A 158 2.47 -13.96 4.64
CA HIS A 158 2.99 -13.29 5.83
C HIS A 158 2.27 -11.99 6.23
N ASP A 159 1.63 -11.32 5.27
CA ASP A 159 0.97 -10.04 5.51
C ASP A 159 -0.30 -9.90 4.64
N PRO A 160 -1.45 -10.38 5.14
CA PRO A 160 -2.71 -10.35 4.40
C PRO A 160 -3.14 -8.96 3.97
N ILE A 161 -2.79 -7.92 4.74
CA ILE A 161 -3.14 -6.55 4.40
C ILE A 161 -2.29 -6.06 3.21
N ALA A 162 -0.98 -6.32 3.21
CA ALA A 162 -0.13 -5.95 2.06
C ALA A 162 -0.57 -6.70 0.78
N PHE A 163 -1.02 -7.95 0.92
CA PHE A 163 -1.66 -8.69 -0.16
C PHE A 163 -2.91 -7.97 -0.69
N LEU A 164 -3.85 -7.62 0.18
CA LEU A 164 -5.08 -6.92 -0.22
C LEU A 164 -4.80 -5.57 -0.88
N GLU A 165 -3.87 -4.78 -0.34
CA GLU A 165 -3.46 -3.51 -0.94
C GLU A 165 -2.86 -3.71 -2.33
N SER A 166 -2.00 -4.70 -2.51
CA SER A 166 -1.41 -5.00 -3.83
C SER A 166 -2.46 -5.40 -4.88
N GLU A 167 -3.44 -6.23 -4.52
CA GLU A 167 -4.52 -6.65 -5.41
C GLU A 167 -5.44 -5.47 -5.78
N GLN A 168 -5.71 -4.57 -4.82
CA GLN A 168 -6.49 -3.37 -5.08
C GLN A 168 -5.82 -2.42 -6.07
N VAL A 169 -4.50 -2.22 -5.94
CA VAL A 169 -3.75 -1.36 -6.86
C VAL A 169 -3.60 -2.02 -8.22
N LEU A 170 -3.38 -3.33 -8.30
CA LEU A 170 -3.40 -4.05 -9.58
C LEU A 170 -4.76 -3.93 -10.27
N GLY A 171 -5.87 -4.01 -9.52
CA GLY A 171 -7.20 -3.72 -10.03
C GLY A 171 -7.36 -2.27 -10.49
N TYR A 172 -6.73 -1.30 -9.81
CA TYR A 172 -6.67 0.09 -10.28
C TYR A 172 -5.97 0.18 -11.64
N ILE A 173 -4.77 -0.40 -11.78
CA ILE A 173 -3.97 -0.35 -13.00
C ILE A 173 -4.72 -0.97 -14.19
N GLN A 174 -5.44 -2.08 -13.96
CA GLN A 174 -6.33 -2.68 -14.96
C GLN A 174 -7.43 -1.72 -15.41
N GLY A 175 -8.08 -1.03 -14.46
CA GLY A 175 -9.11 -0.03 -14.76
C GLY A 175 -8.56 1.17 -15.52
N ALA A 176 -7.36 1.65 -15.16
CA ALA A 176 -6.68 2.73 -15.87
C ALA A 176 -6.36 2.38 -17.34
N SER A 177 -6.17 1.09 -17.63
CA SER A 177 -6.00 0.56 -18.99
C SER A 177 -7.34 0.40 -19.76
N GLY A 178 -8.46 0.83 -19.17
CA GLY A 178 -9.79 0.77 -19.77
C GLY A 178 -10.61 -0.49 -19.44
N ASP A 179 -10.00 -1.51 -18.84
CA ASP A 179 -10.70 -2.76 -18.48
C ASP A 179 -11.33 -2.68 -17.07
N TYR A 180 -12.29 -1.77 -16.92
CA TYR A 180 -12.99 -1.57 -15.65
C TYR A 180 -13.82 -2.78 -15.23
N SER A 181 -14.34 -3.56 -16.18
CA SER A 181 -15.11 -4.78 -15.88
C SER A 181 -14.23 -5.84 -15.22
N ARG A 182 -13.00 -6.04 -15.70
CA ARG A 182 -12.04 -6.93 -15.04
C ARG A 182 -11.59 -6.38 -13.69
N ALA A 183 -11.35 -5.08 -13.59
CA ALA A 183 -11.00 -4.43 -12.32
C ALA A 183 -12.07 -4.67 -11.23
N VAL A 184 -13.36 -4.52 -11.58
CA VAL A 184 -14.49 -4.80 -10.68
C VAL A 184 -14.47 -6.27 -10.23
N LYS A 185 -14.35 -7.22 -11.17
CA LYS A 185 -14.29 -8.66 -10.84
C LYS A 185 -13.12 -9.00 -9.92
N SER A 186 -11.95 -8.41 -10.15
CA SER A 186 -10.77 -8.58 -9.29
C SER A 186 -11.07 -8.11 -7.86
N LEU A 187 -11.67 -6.92 -7.70
CA LEU A 187 -12.05 -6.40 -6.38
C LEU A 187 -13.12 -7.24 -5.69
N GLU A 188 -14.13 -7.72 -6.41
CA GLU A 188 -15.16 -8.63 -5.89
C GLU A 188 -14.52 -9.94 -5.39
N SER A 189 -13.53 -10.47 -6.12
CA SER A 189 -12.87 -11.74 -5.77
C SER A 189 -12.09 -11.69 -4.46
N ILE A 190 -11.54 -10.53 -4.09
CA ILE A 190 -10.78 -10.35 -2.85
C ILE A 190 -11.66 -9.95 -1.65
N PHE A 191 -12.94 -9.64 -1.87
CA PHE A 191 -13.83 -9.10 -0.84
C PHE A 191 -13.99 -10.02 0.38
N PRO A 192 -14.09 -11.36 0.26
CA PRO A 192 -14.10 -12.24 1.43
C PRO A 192 -12.85 -12.08 2.31
N SER A 193 -11.69 -11.87 1.69
CA SER A 193 -10.43 -11.63 2.40
C SER A 193 -10.39 -10.25 3.03
N VAL A 194 -10.96 -9.23 2.38
CA VAL A 194 -11.13 -7.89 2.96
C VAL A 194 -11.98 -7.96 4.23
N LEU A 195 -13.12 -8.67 4.20
CA LEU A 195 -13.99 -8.84 5.36
C LEU A 195 -13.28 -9.57 6.52
N ALA A 196 -12.45 -10.57 6.21
CA ALA A 196 -11.64 -11.23 7.22
C ALA A 196 -10.61 -10.28 7.86
N ALA A 197 -9.90 -9.50 7.04
CA ALA A 197 -8.92 -8.52 7.50
C ALA A 197 -9.55 -7.38 8.31
N ALA A 198 -10.78 -6.97 7.96
CA ALA A 198 -11.53 -5.89 8.60
C ALA A 198 -11.72 -6.09 10.12
N ARG A 199 -11.72 -7.34 10.59
CA ARG A 199 -11.81 -7.68 12.03
C ARG A 199 -10.61 -7.14 12.82
N THR A 200 -9.44 -7.09 12.20
CA THR A 200 -8.19 -6.61 12.82
C THR A 200 -7.83 -5.20 12.38
N CYS A 201 -8.18 -4.83 11.14
CA CYS A 201 -7.86 -3.54 10.55
C CYS A 201 -9.08 -2.99 9.80
N PRO A 202 -10.05 -2.37 10.52
CA PRO A 202 -11.30 -1.89 9.91
C PRO A 202 -11.09 -0.88 8.77
N ILE A 203 -10.00 -0.11 8.81
CA ILE A 203 -9.71 0.88 7.78
C ILE A 203 -9.58 0.27 6.37
N ILE A 204 -9.04 -0.95 6.27
CA ILE A 204 -8.88 -1.63 4.98
C ILE A 204 -10.24 -1.89 4.34
N TYR A 205 -11.27 -2.20 5.12
CA TYR A 205 -12.63 -2.37 4.59
C TYR A 205 -13.17 -1.10 3.94
N TYR A 206 -13.06 0.04 4.63
CA TYR A 206 -13.59 1.31 4.13
C TYR A 206 -12.81 1.83 2.92
N VAL A 207 -11.48 1.69 2.91
CA VAL A 207 -10.65 1.97 1.73
C VAL A 207 -11.05 1.08 0.55
N SER A 208 -11.29 -0.21 0.80
CA SER A 208 -11.74 -1.15 -0.23
C SER A 208 -13.11 -0.77 -0.80
N LEU A 209 -14.04 -0.33 0.05
CA LEU A 209 -15.38 0.09 -0.37
C LEU A 209 -15.35 1.35 -1.23
N ASN A 210 -14.58 2.38 -0.84
CA ASN A 210 -14.38 3.55 -1.69
C ASN A 210 -13.74 3.17 -3.02
N ASN A 211 -12.71 2.32 -2.98
CA ASN A 211 -12.07 1.83 -4.18
C ASN A 211 -13.08 1.12 -5.09
N TYR A 212 -13.85 0.19 -4.54
CA TYR A 212 -14.89 -0.53 -5.27
C TYR A 212 -15.95 0.40 -5.87
N ALA A 213 -16.43 1.39 -5.11
CA ALA A 213 -17.39 2.39 -5.57
C ALA A 213 -16.90 3.15 -6.80
N VAL A 214 -15.64 3.61 -6.81
CA VAL A 214 -15.03 4.28 -7.98
C VAL A 214 -15.18 3.40 -9.23
N ARG A 215 -14.87 2.10 -9.14
CA ARG A 215 -14.87 1.19 -10.31
C ARG A 215 -16.29 0.81 -10.74
N LEU A 216 -17.19 0.57 -9.78
CA LEU A 216 -18.61 0.39 -10.06
C LEU A 216 -19.20 1.57 -10.82
N GLY A 217 -18.86 2.79 -10.41
CA GLY A 217 -19.26 4.01 -11.11
C GLY A 217 -18.66 4.16 -12.52
N LYS A 218 -17.54 3.51 -12.84
CA LYS A 218 -16.97 3.50 -14.20
C LYS A 218 -17.66 2.48 -15.12
N VAL A 219 -18.16 1.37 -14.58
CA VAL A 219 -18.94 0.37 -15.35
C VAL A 219 -20.45 0.66 -15.40
N GLY A 220 -20.89 1.81 -14.87
CA GLY A 220 -22.29 2.23 -14.87
C GLY A 220 -23.17 1.62 -13.77
N ARG A 221 -22.59 0.86 -12.82
CA ARG A 221 -23.29 0.32 -11.64
C ARG A 221 -23.39 1.38 -10.53
N VAL A 222 -24.04 2.51 -10.84
CA VAL A 222 -24.02 3.73 -10.00
C VAL A 222 -24.70 3.53 -8.65
N ASP A 223 -25.85 2.86 -8.58
CA ASP A 223 -26.57 2.65 -7.33
C ASP A 223 -25.76 1.78 -6.33
N GLU A 224 -25.12 0.73 -6.83
CA GLU A 224 -24.22 -0.11 -6.02
C GLU A 224 -22.99 0.66 -5.56
N ALA A 225 -22.45 1.55 -6.41
CA ALA A 225 -21.32 2.40 -6.07
C ALA A 225 -21.68 3.37 -4.93
N GLU A 226 -22.85 4.02 -4.99
CA GLU A 226 -23.35 4.88 -3.93
C GLU A 226 -23.55 4.10 -2.62
N GLY A 227 -24.11 2.90 -2.69
CA GLY A 227 -24.30 2.02 -1.52
C GLY A 227 -22.97 1.71 -0.82
N ALA A 228 -21.95 1.28 -1.59
CA ALA A 228 -20.61 1.01 -1.05
C ALA A 228 -19.96 2.27 -0.46
N LEU A 229 -20.03 3.40 -1.18
CA LEU A 229 -19.42 4.65 -0.75
C LEU A 229 -20.06 5.23 0.51
N ASN A 230 -21.38 5.13 0.65
CA ASN A 230 -22.08 5.61 1.83
C ASN A 230 -21.64 4.88 3.10
N ILE A 231 -21.31 3.58 3.01
CA ILE A 231 -20.73 2.85 4.15
C ILE A 231 -19.35 3.41 4.52
N ALA A 232 -18.49 3.72 3.54
CA ALA A 232 -17.18 4.30 3.78
C ALA A 232 -17.26 5.71 4.41
N LEU A 233 -18.14 6.57 3.88
CA LEU A 233 -18.33 7.95 4.36
C LEU A 233 -18.96 8.04 5.75
N ASN A 234 -19.75 7.03 6.15
CA ASN A 234 -20.30 6.94 7.51
C ASN A 234 -19.28 6.38 8.53
N SER A 235 -18.08 6.01 8.10
CA SER A 235 -17.04 5.53 9.02
C SER A 235 -16.39 6.68 9.79
N ARG A 236 -15.92 6.41 11.01
CA ARG A 236 -15.09 7.36 11.79
C ARG A 236 -13.78 7.78 11.12
N HIS A 237 -13.40 7.09 10.03
CA HIS A 237 -12.16 7.34 9.31
C HIS A 237 -12.34 8.32 8.15
N ALA A 238 -13.56 8.60 7.71
CA ALA A 238 -13.84 9.39 6.51
C ALA A 238 -13.14 10.76 6.49
N ALA A 239 -13.01 11.43 7.63
CA ALA A 239 -12.34 12.72 7.74
C ALA A 239 -10.86 12.70 7.31
N ALA A 240 -10.18 11.55 7.39
CA ALA A 240 -8.79 11.41 6.95
C ALA A 240 -8.65 11.16 5.43
N PHE A 241 -9.77 10.94 4.72
CA PHE A 241 -9.80 10.56 3.30
C PHE A 241 -10.70 11.50 2.50
N PRO A 242 -10.24 12.74 2.22
CA PRO A 242 -11.03 13.71 1.46
C PRO A 242 -11.44 13.20 0.07
N GLU A 243 -10.64 12.32 -0.53
CA GLU A 243 -10.95 11.74 -1.85
C GLU A 243 -12.23 10.87 -1.86
N TRP A 244 -12.73 10.45 -0.69
CA TRP A 244 -14.02 9.75 -0.60
C TRP A 244 -15.18 10.71 -0.87
N ALA A 245 -15.06 11.98 -0.45
CA ALA A 245 -16.04 13.00 -0.78
C ALA A 245 -15.99 13.37 -2.26
N GLU A 246 -14.80 13.42 -2.85
CA GLU A 246 -14.63 13.62 -4.30
C GLU A 246 -15.30 12.50 -5.10
N THR A 247 -15.16 11.25 -4.64
CA THR A 247 -15.82 10.08 -5.25
C THR A 247 -17.35 10.25 -5.20
N ARG A 248 -17.92 10.79 -4.11
CA ARG A 248 -19.36 11.08 -4.02
C ARG A 248 -19.77 12.09 -5.08
N THR A 249 -19.04 13.19 -5.21
CA THR A 249 -19.32 14.23 -6.22
C THR A 249 -19.22 13.68 -7.65
N GLU A 250 -18.26 12.79 -7.94
CA GLU A 250 -18.17 12.12 -9.24
C GLU A 250 -19.40 11.26 -9.52
N LEU A 251 -19.85 10.45 -8.55
CA LEU A 251 -21.04 9.60 -8.69
C LEU A 251 -22.32 10.42 -8.87
N GLU A 252 -22.51 11.49 -8.10
CA GLU A 252 -23.66 12.40 -8.23
C GLU A 252 -23.70 13.04 -9.63
N THR A 253 -22.53 13.44 -10.15
CA THR A 253 -22.42 14.02 -11.49
C THR A 253 -22.85 13.01 -12.56
N LYS A 254 -22.41 11.75 -12.45
CA LYS A 254 -22.81 10.66 -13.36
C LYS A 254 -24.30 10.33 -13.27
N ARG A 255 -24.88 10.42 -12.07
CA ARG A 255 -26.32 10.20 -11.87
C ARG A 255 -27.17 11.27 -12.55
N ARG A 256 -26.76 12.54 -12.44
CA ARG A 256 -27.46 13.67 -13.09
C ARG A 256 -27.30 13.66 -14.60
N HIS A 257 -26.12 13.28 -15.08
CA HIS A 257 -25.78 13.24 -16.48
C HIS A 257 -25.37 11.82 -16.86
N PRO A 258 -26.33 10.88 -16.97
CA PRO A 258 -26.03 9.55 -17.46
C PRO A 258 -25.57 9.69 -18.91
N ARG A 259 -24.25 9.77 -19.11
CA ARG A 259 -23.69 9.67 -20.45
C ARG A 259 -24.11 8.29 -20.94
N PRO A 260 -24.80 8.18 -22.10
CA PRO A 260 -25.06 6.87 -22.66
C PRO A 260 -23.69 6.19 -22.77
N SER A 261 -23.51 5.10 -22.02
CA SER A 261 -22.29 4.33 -22.07
C SER A 261 -22.16 3.90 -23.52
N PHE A 262 -21.25 4.52 -24.27
CA PHE A 262 -20.96 4.12 -25.63
C PHE A 262 -20.20 2.82 -25.52
N VAL A 263 -20.92 1.74 -25.21
CA VAL A 263 -20.47 0.39 -25.49
C VAL A 263 -20.44 0.38 -27.00
N ALA A 264 -19.27 0.69 -27.57
CA ALA A 264 -18.96 0.28 -28.91
C ALA A 264 -19.08 -1.25 -28.87
N LEU A 265 -20.29 -1.75 -29.10
CA LEU A 265 -20.49 -3.05 -29.68
C LEU A 265 -19.69 -2.94 -30.97
N SER A 266 -18.45 -3.40 -30.93
CA SER A 266 -17.76 -3.89 -32.10
C SER A 266 -18.70 -4.96 -32.62
N SER A 267 -19.66 -4.53 -33.44
CA SER A 267 -20.35 -5.39 -34.36
C SER A 267 -19.21 -6.10 -35.06
N PHE A 268 -19.00 -7.36 -34.65
CA PHE A 268 -18.21 -8.27 -35.44
C PHE A 268 -18.71 -8.05 -36.87
N PRO A 269 -17.83 -7.67 -37.82
CA PRO A 269 -18.26 -7.50 -39.19
C PRO A 269 -18.95 -8.80 -39.55
N GLU A 270 -20.27 -8.72 -39.68
CA GLU A 270 -21.11 -9.82 -40.08
C GLU A 270 -20.43 -10.39 -41.30
N THR A 271 -20.09 -11.67 -41.20
CA THR A 271 -19.24 -12.41 -42.12
C THR A 271 -19.90 -12.41 -43.49
N ALA A 272 -19.79 -11.30 -44.20
CA ALA A 272 -20.13 -11.21 -45.60
C ALA A 272 -19.15 -12.16 -46.27
N GLU A 273 -19.66 -13.29 -46.76
CA GLU A 273 -18.99 -14.23 -47.64
C GLU A 273 -18.31 -13.46 -48.79
N ARG A 274 -17.07 -13.03 -48.56
CA ARG A 274 -16.21 -12.54 -49.63
C ARG A 274 -15.74 -13.75 -50.41
N LYS A 275 -16.38 -13.97 -51.56
CA LYS A 275 -15.84 -14.81 -52.64
C LYS A 275 -14.34 -14.51 -52.83
N PRO A 276 -13.47 -15.54 -52.93
CA PRO A 276 -12.03 -15.35 -52.96
C PRO A 276 -11.58 -14.72 -54.30
N PRO A 277 -10.92 -13.54 -54.30
CA PRO A 277 -10.18 -13.12 -55.47
C PRO A 277 -8.90 -13.94 -55.58
N LYS A 278 -8.84 -14.78 -56.61
CA LYS A 278 -7.62 -15.48 -57.06
C LYS A 278 -6.50 -14.45 -57.28
N LYS A 279 -5.51 -14.38 -56.38
CA LYS A 279 -4.25 -13.67 -56.64
C LYS A 279 -3.05 -14.60 -56.48
N LYS A 280 -2.23 -14.54 -57.51
CA LYS A 280 -1.11 -15.43 -57.83
C LYS A 280 -0.02 -15.38 -56.77
N LEU A 281 0.49 -16.57 -56.49
CA LEU A 281 1.67 -16.87 -55.70
C LEU A 281 2.87 -16.04 -56.20
N GLN A 282 3.35 -15.10 -55.39
CA GLN A 282 4.74 -14.64 -55.47
C GLN A 282 5.41 -14.94 -54.15
N ARG A 283 6.33 -15.92 -54.19
CA ARG A 283 7.18 -16.33 -53.06
C ARG A 283 8.26 -15.28 -52.82
N PRO A 284 8.35 -14.65 -51.63
CA PRO A 284 9.54 -13.92 -51.22
C PRO A 284 10.55 -14.87 -50.56
N LYS A 285 11.84 -14.65 -50.88
CA LYS A 285 12.99 -15.42 -50.39
C LYS A 285 13.21 -15.22 -48.88
N PRO A 286 13.67 -16.25 -48.14
CA PRO A 286 13.92 -16.14 -46.70
C PRO A 286 15.20 -15.35 -46.41
N LYS A 287 15.06 -14.17 -45.78
CA LYS A 287 16.18 -13.47 -45.14
C LYS A 287 16.29 -13.93 -43.69
N ARG A 288 17.30 -14.77 -43.42
CA ARG A 288 17.82 -15.04 -42.07
C ARG A 288 18.19 -13.72 -41.40
N ARG A 289 17.53 -13.36 -40.30
CA ARG A 289 18.04 -12.38 -39.33
C ARG A 289 18.12 -13.01 -37.95
N ARG A 290 19.29 -12.80 -37.34
CA ARG A 290 19.76 -13.37 -36.08
C ARG A 290 18.89 -12.90 -34.93
N VAL A 291 18.53 -13.86 -34.09
CA VAL A 291 17.99 -13.66 -32.75
C VAL A 291 19.10 -13.09 -31.88
N GLY A 292 19.00 -11.82 -31.51
CA GLY A 292 19.76 -11.21 -30.42
C GLY A 292 18.86 -11.16 -29.20
N VAL A 293 18.92 -12.20 -28.36
CA VAL A 293 18.31 -12.21 -27.04
C VAL A 293 19.11 -11.26 -26.15
N VAL A 294 18.59 -10.07 -25.87
CA VAL A 294 19.10 -9.23 -24.79
C VAL A 294 18.45 -9.71 -23.50
N VAL A 295 19.08 -10.70 -22.88
CA VAL A 295 18.85 -11.06 -21.48
C VAL A 295 19.48 -9.97 -20.62
N ARG A 296 18.68 -9.02 -20.14
CA ARG A 296 19.05 -8.12 -19.04
C ARG A 296 17.94 -8.13 -17.99
N ALA A 297 17.77 -9.26 -17.31
CA ALA A 297 17.02 -9.35 -16.07
C ALA A 297 17.18 -10.75 -15.44
N LEU A 298 18.40 -11.24 -15.20
CA LEU A 298 18.60 -12.50 -14.45
C LEU A 298 20.05 -12.72 -14.00
N HIS A 299 20.73 -11.68 -13.49
CA HIS A 299 22.05 -11.83 -12.85
C HIS A 299 22.06 -11.58 -11.34
N TRP A 300 20.90 -11.36 -10.71
CA TRP A 300 20.82 -10.94 -9.30
C TRP A 300 20.62 -12.07 -8.27
N LEU A 301 20.77 -13.35 -8.65
CA LEU A 301 20.58 -14.49 -7.72
C LEU A 301 21.77 -15.44 -7.56
N ALA A 302 22.98 -15.06 -7.96
CA ALA A 302 24.17 -15.92 -7.86
C ALA A 302 25.38 -15.26 -7.17
N GLY A 303 25.16 -14.53 -6.07
CA GLY A 303 26.21 -13.75 -5.40
C GLY A 303 26.14 -13.72 -3.87
N LEU A 304 25.63 -14.76 -3.22
CA LEU A 304 25.63 -14.88 -1.76
C LEU A 304 26.40 -16.12 -1.32
N SER A 305 27.73 -16.02 -1.37
CA SER A 305 28.66 -16.85 -0.63
C SER A 305 29.98 -16.09 -0.52
N ILE A 306 30.58 -16.12 0.68
CA ILE A 306 31.93 -15.64 1.09
C ILE A 306 31.91 -14.35 1.95
N PHE A 307 31.98 -14.53 3.29
CA PHE A 307 32.91 -13.93 4.29
C PHE A 307 32.29 -14.11 5.70
N ARG A 308 32.67 -15.14 6.46
CA ARG A 308 33.73 -15.19 7.51
C ARG A 308 33.46 -14.31 8.74
N SER A 309 33.04 -15.00 9.80
CA SER A 309 33.57 -15.01 11.17
C SER A 309 34.20 -13.72 11.73
N PHE A 310 33.50 -13.09 12.68
CA PHE A 310 34.11 -12.24 13.70
C PHE A 310 33.62 -12.67 15.09
N SER A 311 34.58 -13.06 15.93
CA SER A 311 34.39 -13.33 17.36
C SER A 311 34.15 -12.03 18.11
N PHE A 312 33.10 -11.98 18.93
CA PHE A 312 32.87 -10.92 19.90
C PHE A 312 33.20 -11.42 21.31
N ALA A 313 34.14 -10.73 21.98
CA ALA A 313 34.33 -10.82 23.43
C ALA A 313 33.33 -9.87 24.14
N PRO A 314 32.94 -10.13 25.40
CA PRO A 314 31.91 -9.37 26.09
C PRO A 314 32.48 -8.08 26.70
N ILE A 315 31.87 -6.94 26.38
CA ILE A 315 32.13 -5.68 27.09
C ILE A 315 31.02 -5.47 28.13
N LEU A 316 31.49 -5.17 29.34
CA LEU A 316 30.75 -4.90 30.58
C LEU A 316 29.50 -4.03 30.41
N THR A 317 28.44 -4.47 31.08
CA THR A 317 27.18 -3.77 31.31
C THR A 317 27.38 -2.56 32.24
N LYS A 318 27.25 -1.35 31.71
CA LYS A 318 26.84 -0.18 32.51
C LYS A 318 25.32 -0.01 32.39
N PRO A 319 24.61 0.29 33.49
CA PRO A 319 23.19 0.65 33.41
C PRO A 319 23.05 1.93 32.59
N ILE A 320 22.32 1.84 31.48
CA ILE A 320 21.94 3.01 30.67
C ILE A 320 20.79 3.69 31.41
N SER A 321 21.07 4.80 32.08
CA SER A 321 20.03 5.74 32.50
C SER A 321 19.58 6.51 31.27
N VAL A 322 18.49 6.08 30.62
CA VAL A 322 17.86 6.87 29.56
C VAL A 322 17.07 7.97 30.24
N ALA A 323 17.62 9.18 30.26
CA ALA A 323 16.83 10.37 30.53
C ALA A 323 15.90 10.58 29.32
N LEU A 324 14.63 10.19 29.44
CA LEU A 324 13.58 10.70 28.56
C LEU A 324 13.35 12.17 28.93
N GLU A 325 14.21 13.06 28.45
CA GLU A 325 13.85 14.47 28.38
C GLU A 325 12.65 14.62 27.43
N ALA A 326 11.67 15.41 27.85
CA ALA A 326 10.42 15.63 27.14
C ALA A 326 10.68 15.99 25.68
N LEU A 327 10.25 15.12 24.76
CA LEU A 327 10.33 15.37 23.33
C LEU A 327 9.61 16.70 23.02
N PRO A 328 10.23 17.64 22.30
CA PRO A 328 9.59 18.91 21.98
C PRO A 328 8.32 18.66 21.16
N LEU A 329 7.26 19.41 21.49
CA LEU A 329 6.01 19.42 20.76
C LEU A 329 6.28 20.06 19.38
N ILE A 330 6.59 19.24 18.38
CA ILE A 330 6.75 19.68 16.99
C ILE A 330 5.36 20.00 16.45
N THR A 331 5.03 21.28 16.33
CA THR A 331 3.85 21.74 15.58
C THR A 331 4.22 21.75 14.10
N SER A 332 3.70 20.81 13.33
CA SER A 332 4.03 20.65 11.92
C SER A 332 2.88 21.08 11.02
N ASP A 333 3.12 22.12 10.22
CA ASP A 333 2.31 22.50 9.05
C ASP A 333 2.52 21.45 7.94
N TRP A 334 1.91 20.27 8.09
CA TRP A 334 1.93 19.25 7.02
C TRP A 334 0.85 19.53 5.97
N PRO A 335 1.15 19.37 4.67
CA PRO A 335 0.13 19.42 3.64
C PRO A 335 -0.89 18.30 3.84
N THR A 336 -2.18 18.66 3.91
CA THR A 336 -3.35 17.78 4.08
C THR A 336 -3.64 16.88 2.87
N SER A 337 -2.83 16.93 1.82
CA SER A 337 -2.95 16.10 0.61
C SER A 337 -2.24 14.74 0.79
N GLY A 338 -2.81 13.90 1.66
CA GLY A 338 -2.45 12.48 1.73
C GLY A 338 -2.66 11.80 0.36
N PRO A 339 -1.91 10.73 0.04
CA PRO A 339 -2.10 10.02 -1.21
C PRO A 339 -3.39 9.21 -1.09
N GLY A 340 -4.52 9.83 -1.46
CA GLY A 340 -5.53 9.07 -2.19
C GLY A 340 -4.87 8.49 -3.44
N PRO A 341 -5.45 7.49 -4.10
CA PRO A 341 -4.96 7.07 -5.40
C PRO A 341 -4.88 8.31 -6.30
N ARG A 342 -3.69 8.90 -6.41
CA ARG A 342 -3.45 10.02 -7.31
C ARG A 342 -3.70 9.42 -8.68
N ALA A 343 -4.52 10.10 -9.48
CA ALA A 343 -4.59 9.76 -10.89
C ALA A 343 -3.14 9.71 -11.37
N PRO A 344 -2.69 8.61 -12.03
CA PRO A 344 -1.35 8.56 -12.57
C PRO A 344 -1.17 9.84 -13.41
N PRO A 345 0.01 10.48 -13.40
CA PRO A 345 0.23 11.66 -14.21
C PRO A 345 -0.23 11.31 -15.63
N PHE A 346 -1.28 11.99 -16.09
CA PHE A 346 -1.82 11.79 -17.43
C PHE A 346 -0.73 12.25 -18.38
N THR A 347 0.15 11.34 -18.80
CA THR A 347 0.95 11.55 -19.98
C THR A 347 -0.05 11.52 -21.13
N ARG A 348 -0.46 12.70 -21.60
CA ARG A 348 -1.11 12.77 -22.91
C ARG A 348 -0.15 12.04 -23.86
N PRO A 349 -0.63 11.08 -24.66
CA PRO A 349 0.17 10.59 -25.76
C PRO A 349 0.61 11.83 -26.55
N THR A 350 1.92 12.05 -26.62
CA THR A 350 2.48 13.08 -27.49
C THR A 350 2.11 12.68 -28.90
N ASP A 351 1.15 13.41 -29.50
CA ASP A 351 0.75 13.31 -30.91
C ASP A 351 1.90 13.77 -31.84
N GLU A 352 3.13 13.29 -31.64
CA GLU A 352 4.32 13.71 -32.39
C GLU A 352 4.58 12.91 -33.69
N HIS A 353 3.59 12.18 -34.22
CA HIS A 353 3.78 11.41 -35.47
C HIS A 353 2.63 11.44 -36.47
N LEU A 354 1.97 12.60 -36.64
CA LEU A 354 0.94 12.78 -37.68
C LEU A 354 1.23 13.83 -38.75
N ASP A 355 2.46 14.33 -38.90
CA ASP A 355 2.86 15.11 -40.07
C ASP A 355 4.03 14.45 -40.78
N LEU A 356 3.74 13.80 -41.92
CA LEU A 356 4.56 13.68 -43.14
C LEU A 356 3.96 12.61 -44.08
N ILE A 357 2.83 12.94 -44.70
CA ILE A 357 2.45 12.39 -46.01
C ILE A 357 1.88 13.55 -46.83
N GLU A 358 2.77 14.31 -47.49
CA GLU A 358 2.42 14.98 -48.74
C GLU A 358 2.65 13.97 -49.87
N VAL A 359 1.60 13.67 -50.65
CA VAL A 359 1.65 13.05 -51.97
C VAL A 359 0.92 13.96 -52.94
#